data_AF-A0A7S3HDD1-F1
#
_entry.id   AF-A0A7S3HDD1-F1
#
_cell.length_a   1.000
_cell.length_b   1.000
_cell.length_c   1.000
_cell.angle_alpha   90.00
_cell.angle_beta   90.00
_cell.angle_gamma   90.00
#
_symmetry.space_group_name_H-M   'P 1'
#
loop_
_entity.id
_entity.type
_entity.pdbx_description
1 polymer ?
#
loop_
_entity_poly.entity_id
_entity_poly.type
_entity_poly.pdbx_seq_one_letter_code
_entity_poly.pdbx_strand_id
1 'polypeptide(L)'
;GGLAKCGNECATIAKSCQNLLHEEIDADELSALLWKNKSSLDEVKATVCKKWTKRCKHRRMSLPSTYNRVDEEFVAQSEKDIEMERMLEQMKAMGMGGSLYNKDDLGEMMGMDGYDEEEDGPPPNFEL
;
A
#
# COMPACT_ATOMS: atom_id res chain seq x y z
N GLY A 1 6.95 0.98 -15.02
CA GLY A 1 5.51 0.67 -14.98
C GLY A 1 4.86 1.65 -14.03
N GLY A 2 3.68 2.17 -14.37
CA GLY A 2 2.92 3.06 -13.48
C GLY A 2 2.25 2.31 -12.33
N LEU A 3 1.86 3.03 -11.27
CA LEU A 3 1.05 2.46 -10.19
C LEU A 3 -0.40 2.28 -10.66
N ALA A 4 -1.02 1.17 -10.25
CA ALA A 4 -2.40 0.82 -10.62
C ALA A 4 -3.32 0.93 -9.42
N LYS A 5 -4.60 1.23 -9.65
CA LYS A 5 -5.61 1.16 -8.60
C LYS A 5 -5.70 -0.29 -8.11
N CYS A 6 -5.64 -0.47 -6.78
CA CYS A 6 -5.73 -1.79 -6.16
C CYS A 6 -7.19 -2.27 -6.16
N GLY A 7 -7.49 -3.29 -6.99
CA GLY A 7 -8.78 -3.97 -7.04
C GLY A 7 -8.95 -5.07 -5.99
N ASN A 8 -9.91 -5.97 -6.20
CA ASN A 8 -10.22 -7.05 -5.26
C ASN A 8 -9.10 -8.09 -5.17
N GLU A 9 -8.47 -8.46 -6.29
CA GLU A 9 -7.35 -9.41 -6.29
C GLU A 9 -6.16 -8.83 -5.52
N CYS A 10 -5.83 -7.57 -5.81
CA CYS A 10 -4.78 -6.83 -5.10
C CYS A 10 -5.09 -6.71 -3.60
N ALA A 11 -6.31 -6.30 -3.23
CA ALA A 11 -6.73 -6.17 -1.84
C ALA A 11 -6.71 -7.52 -1.10
N THR A 12 -7.08 -8.60 -1.78
CA THR A 12 -7.03 -9.96 -1.21
C THR A 12 -5.60 -10.37 -0.89
N ILE A 13 -4.65 -10.10 -1.79
CA ILE A 13 -3.23 -10.38 -1.56
C ILE A 13 -2.70 -9.51 -0.41
N ALA A 14 -2.96 -8.20 -0.45
CA ALA A 14 -2.52 -7.26 0.57
C ALA A 14 -3.03 -7.67 1.96
N LYS A 15 -4.33 -7.99 2.08
CA LYS A 15 -4.93 -8.44 3.32
C LYS A 15 -4.35 -9.77 3.78
N SER A 16 -4.12 -10.71 2.86
CA SER A 16 -3.46 -11.98 3.19
C SER A 16 -2.04 -11.77 3.73
N CYS A 17 -1.28 -10.84 3.16
CA CYS A 17 0.06 -10.49 3.64
C CYS A 17 0.01 -9.84 5.03
N GLN A 18 -0.90 -8.90 5.24
CA GLN A 18 -1.08 -8.25 6.55
C GLN A 18 -1.45 -9.27 7.63
N ASN A 19 -2.41 -10.15 7.37
CA ASN A 19 -2.79 -11.18 8.34
C ASN A 19 -1.59 -12.10 8.65
N LEU A 20 -0.85 -12.51 7.62
CA LEU A 20 0.32 -13.37 7.81
C LEU A 20 1.41 -12.67 8.64
N LEU A 21 1.77 -11.43 8.31
CA LEU A 21 2.89 -10.71 8.93
C LEU A 21 2.56 -10.10 10.29
N HIS A 22 1.30 -9.80 10.58
CA HIS A 22 0.91 -9.15 11.84
C HIS A 22 0.27 -10.10 12.84
N GLU A 23 -0.42 -11.16 12.38
CA GLU A 23 -1.21 -12.02 13.27
C GLU A 23 -0.54 -13.39 13.50
N GLU A 24 0.25 -13.89 12.54
CA GLU A 24 0.72 -15.28 12.54
C GLU A 24 2.24 -15.45 12.60
N ILE A 25 3.00 -14.40 12.26
CA ILE A 25 4.47 -14.44 12.23
C ILE A 25 5.00 -13.32 13.11
N ASP A 26 6.01 -13.66 13.91
CA ASP A 26 6.80 -12.68 14.63
C ASP A 26 7.77 -11.98 13.67
N ALA A 27 7.66 -10.66 13.57
CA ALA A 27 8.51 -9.85 12.69
C ALA A 27 10.00 -9.93 13.06
N ASP A 28 10.33 -10.08 14.34
CA ASP A 28 11.72 -10.21 14.79
C ASP A 28 12.28 -11.57 14.38
N GLU A 29 11.50 -12.65 14.51
CA GLU A 29 11.90 -13.99 14.07
C GLU A 29 12.10 -14.04 12.55
N LEU A 30 11.19 -13.41 11.79
CA LEU A 30 11.31 -13.28 10.33
C LEU A 30 12.55 -12.47 9.95
N SER A 31 12.82 -11.35 10.63
CA SER A 31 13.99 -10.52 10.37
C SER A 31 15.30 -11.27 10.63
N ALA A 32 15.35 -12.08 11.69
CA ALA A 32 16.49 -12.92 12.02
C ALA A 32 16.73 -14.00 10.97
N LEU A 33 15.66 -14.60 10.44
CA LEU A 33 15.74 -15.56 9.34
C LEU A 33 16.29 -14.93 8.05
N LEU A 34 15.87 -13.69 7.74
CA LEU A 34 16.32 -12.97 6.54
C LEU A 34 17.71 -12.32 6.69
N TRP A 35 18.23 -12.24 7.91
CA TRP A 35 19.46 -11.53 8.22
C TRP A 35 20.66 -12.05 7.43
N LYS A 36 21.40 -11.12 6.82
CA LYS A 36 22.59 -11.38 5.98
C LYS A 36 22.35 -12.35 4.82
N ASN A 37 21.10 -12.47 4.34
CA ASN A 37 20.74 -13.35 3.23
C ASN A 37 21.21 -14.80 3.44
N LYS A 38 21.26 -15.23 4.71
CA LYS A 38 21.77 -16.55 5.11
C LYS A 38 20.80 -17.69 4.77
N SER A 39 19.58 -17.36 4.42
CA SER A 39 18.55 -18.31 4.02
C SER A 39 18.18 -18.10 2.56
N SER A 40 18.13 -19.18 1.81
CA SER A 40 17.60 -19.19 0.46
C SER A 40 16.09 -18.91 0.46
N LEU A 41 15.58 -18.43 -0.66
CA LEU A 41 14.14 -18.19 -0.86
C LEU A 41 13.30 -19.44 -0.53
N ASP A 42 13.78 -20.62 -0.90
CA ASP A 42 13.07 -21.89 -0.67
C ASP A 42 13.05 -22.28 0.81
N GLU A 43 14.13 -22.01 1.55
CA GLU A 43 14.20 -22.23 3.00
C GLU A 43 13.27 -21.26 3.75
N VAL A 44 13.24 -20.00 3.33
CA VAL A 44 12.31 -19.00 3.90
C VAL A 44 10.87 -19.44 3.64
N LYS A 45 10.53 -19.83 2.40
CA LYS A 45 9.20 -20.33 2.06
C LYS A 45 8.82 -21.58 2.86
N ALA A 46 9.73 -22.55 2.99
CA ALA A 46 9.47 -23.77 3.75
C ALA A 46 9.26 -23.47 5.24
N THR A 47 10.06 -22.58 5.81
CA THR A 47 9.99 -22.20 7.22
C THR A 47 8.70 -21.43 7.51
N VAL A 48 8.48 -20.33 6.82
CA VAL A 48 7.29 -19.48 7.00
C VAL A 48 6.01 -20.26 6.70
N CYS A 49 5.93 -20.91 5.54
CA CYS A 49 4.68 -21.41 5.02
C CYS A 49 4.31 -22.82 5.53
N LYS A 50 5.29 -23.63 5.94
CA LYS A 50 5.05 -24.98 6.46
C LYS A 50 5.29 -25.09 7.96
N LYS A 51 6.39 -24.52 8.49
CA LYS A 51 6.73 -24.66 9.91
C LYS A 51 5.95 -23.69 10.79
N TRP A 52 5.94 -22.41 10.45
CA TRP A 52 5.29 -21.39 11.29
C TRP A 52 3.77 -21.34 11.09
N THR A 53 3.28 -21.26 9.85
CA THR A 53 1.86 -20.88 9.60
C THR A 53 0.98 -21.97 8.97
N LYS A 54 1.56 -23.12 8.59
CA LYS A 54 0.87 -24.24 7.91
C LYS A 54 0.01 -23.82 6.68
N ARG A 55 0.25 -22.63 6.11
CA ARG A 55 -0.51 -22.06 4.98
C ARG A 55 -0.27 -22.82 3.67
N CYS A 56 0.90 -23.43 3.50
CA CYS A 56 1.23 -24.22 2.32
C CYS A 56 0.67 -25.65 2.43
N LYS A 57 -0.59 -25.84 2.01
CA LYS A 57 -1.16 -27.18 1.84
C LYS A 57 -0.67 -27.83 0.54
N HIS A 58 -0.45 -29.14 0.57
CA HIS A 58 0.16 -29.90 -0.53
C HIS A 58 -0.74 -30.02 -1.79
N ARG A 59 -2.04 -29.77 -1.67
CA ARG A 59 -2.99 -29.88 -2.78
C ARG A 59 -4.01 -28.74 -2.73
N ARG A 60 -3.89 -27.77 -3.64
CA ARG A 60 -5.03 -26.92 -3.99
C ARG A 60 -5.97 -27.77 -4.84
N MET A 61 -7.28 -27.65 -4.61
CA MET A 61 -8.26 -28.31 -5.47
C MET A 61 -8.04 -27.82 -6.91
N SER A 62 -7.99 -28.75 -7.86
CA SER A 62 -7.93 -28.38 -9.27
C SER A 62 -9.19 -27.61 -9.60
N LEU A 63 -9.03 -26.44 -10.21
CA LEU A 63 -10.16 -25.70 -10.75
C LEU A 63 -10.80 -26.56 -11.86
N PRO A 64 -12.14 -26.52 -12.01
CA PRO A 64 -12.80 -27.15 -13.15
C PRO A 64 -12.20 -26.68 -14.47
N SER A 65 -12.15 -27.54 -15.49
CA SER A 65 -11.66 -27.17 -16.82
C SER A 65 -12.49 -26.08 -17.50
N THR A 66 -13.72 -25.86 -17.02
CA THR A 66 -14.65 -24.81 -17.46
C THR A 66 -14.45 -23.49 -16.73
N TYR A 67 -13.58 -23.43 -15.72
CA TYR A 67 -13.30 -22.20 -14.99
C TYR A 67 -12.49 -21.25 -15.87
N ASN A 68 -13.11 -20.15 -16.28
CA ASN A 68 -12.43 -19.06 -16.96
C ASN A 68 -12.00 -18.01 -15.93
N ARG A 69 -10.70 -17.80 -15.77
CA ARG A 69 -10.19 -16.72 -14.91
C ARG A 69 -10.45 -15.38 -15.60
N VAL A 70 -11.08 -14.47 -14.89
CA VAL A 70 -11.25 -13.07 -15.32
C VAL A 70 -10.24 -12.25 -14.53
N ASP A 71 -9.25 -11.69 -15.21
CA ASP A 71 -8.25 -10.82 -14.60
C ASP A 71 -8.81 -9.40 -14.45
N GLU A 72 -8.36 -8.69 -13.41
CA GLU A 72 -8.71 -7.29 -13.21
C GLU A 72 -8.02 -6.41 -14.25
N GLU A 73 -8.75 -5.44 -14.81
CA GLU A 73 -8.18 -4.48 -15.74
C GLU A 73 -7.17 -3.56 -15.03
N PHE A 74 -6.06 -3.27 -15.71
CA PHE A 74 -5.10 -2.30 -15.21
C PHE A 74 -5.68 -0.89 -15.36
N VAL A 75 -5.99 -0.26 -14.23
CA VAL A 75 -6.39 1.15 -14.18
C VAL A 75 -5.25 1.95 -13.57
N ALA A 76 -4.57 2.77 -14.39
CA ALA A 76 -3.49 3.62 -13.90
C ALA A 76 -4.00 4.59 -12.82
N GLN A 77 -3.26 4.71 -11.72
CA GLN A 77 -3.47 5.80 -10.78
C GLN A 77 -2.99 7.12 -11.40
N SER A 78 -3.73 8.19 -11.14
CA SER A 78 -3.28 9.54 -11.50
C SER A 78 -2.17 9.99 -10.56
N GLU A 79 -1.32 10.92 -11.01
CA GLU A 79 -0.25 11.49 -10.16
C GLU A 79 -0.83 12.11 -8.88
N LYS A 80 -1.98 12.79 -8.99
CA LYS A 80 -2.71 13.36 -7.85
C LYS A 80 -3.15 12.30 -6.84
N ASP A 81 -3.65 11.16 -7.32
CA ASP A 81 -4.06 10.06 -6.44
C ASP A 81 -2.86 9.49 -5.67
N ILE A 82 -1.70 9.38 -6.32
CA ILE A 82 -0.47 8.85 -5.73
C ILE A 82 0.07 9.81 -4.67
N GLU A 83 0.08 11.11 -4.96
CA GLU A 83 0.54 12.14 -4.00
C GLU A 83 -0.34 12.19 -2.75
N MET A 84 -1.66 12.11 -2.95
CA MET A 84 -2.62 12.08 -1.85
C MET A 84 -2.45 10.83 -0.98
N GLU A 85 -2.28 9.65 -1.58
CA GLU A 85 -2.04 8.40 -0.85
C GLU A 85 -0.75 8.50 -0.02
N ARG A 86 0.31 9.05 -0.60
CA ARG A 86 1.59 9.27 0.09
C ARG A 86 1.46 10.27 1.24
N MET A 87 0.67 11.32 1.08
CA MET A 87 0.40 12.29 2.15
C MET A 87 -0.37 11.65 3.31
N LEU A 88 -1.41 10.86 3.01
CA LEU A 88 -2.18 10.13 4.02
C LEU A 88 -1.31 9.14 4.80
N GLU A 89 -0.40 8.44 4.13
CA GLU A 89 0.54 7.53 4.77
C GLU A 89 1.47 8.28 5.74
N GLN A 90 1.99 9.44 5.34
CA GLN A 90 2.81 10.30 6.21
C GLN A 90 2.03 10.81 7.43
N MET A 91 0.80 11.26 7.23
CA MET A 91 -0.07 11.68 8.34
C MET A 91 -0.34 10.54 9.32
N LYS A 92 -0.61 9.33 8.81
CA LYS A 92 -0.78 8.14 9.64
C LYS A 92 0.47 7.82 10.45
N ALA A 93 1.65 7.92 9.83
CA ALA A 93 2.93 7.68 10.49
C ALA A 93 3.24 8.73 11.58
N MET A 94 2.78 9.97 11.42
CA MET A 94 2.89 11.03 12.42
C MET A 94 1.87 10.91 13.57
N GLY A 95 1.10 9.83 13.64
CA GLY A 95 0.11 9.60 14.70
C GLY A 95 -1.21 10.36 14.51
N MET A 96 -1.37 11.06 13.39
CA MET A 96 -2.61 11.79 13.04
C MET A 96 -3.67 10.88 12.38
N GLY A 97 -3.38 9.59 12.20
CA GLY A 97 -4.28 8.61 11.58
C GLY A 97 -5.53 8.23 12.39
N GLY A 98 -5.78 8.88 13.53
CA GLY A 98 -6.99 8.70 14.34
C GLY A 98 -8.13 9.68 14.02
N SER A 99 -7.88 10.72 13.22
CA SER A 99 -8.93 11.62 12.75
C SER A 99 -9.57 11.03 11.48
N LEU A 100 -10.87 10.77 11.57
CA LEU A 100 -11.77 10.20 10.54
C LEU A 100 -11.93 11.13 9.31
N TYR A 101 -10.85 11.53 8.65
CA TYR A 101 -10.97 12.24 7.38
C TYR A 101 -10.91 11.21 6.25
N ASN A 102 -12.03 11.06 5.53
CA ASN A 102 -12.03 10.30 4.29
C ASN A 102 -11.26 11.05 3.22
N LYS A 103 -10.87 10.34 2.16
CA LYS A 103 -10.19 10.91 0.99
C LYS A 103 -10.94 12.13 0.42
N ASP A 104 -12.27 12.08 0.49
CA ASP A 104 -13.16 13.15 0.05
C ASP A 104 -13.14 14.35 1.03
N ASP A 105 -13.16 14.10 2.34
CA ASP A 105 -13.14 15.13 3.39
C ASP A 105 -11.81 15.91 3.43
N LEU A 106 -10.69 15.22 3.12
CA LEU A 106 -9.37 15.86 3.07
C LEU A 106 -9.25 16.82 1.88
N GLY A 107 -9.89 16.50 0.75
CA GLY A 107 -9.93 17.37 -0.43
C GLY A 107 -10.70 18.66 -0.17
N GLU A 108 -11.76 18.60 0.64
CA GLU A 108 -12.55 19.75 1.08
C GLU A 108 -11.79 20.59 2.12
N MET A 109 -11.14 19.96 3.11
CA MET A 109 -10.37 20.64 4.16
C MET A 109 -9.08 21.29 3.63
N MET A 110 -8.47 20.74 2.57
CA MET A 110 -7.33 21.32 1.85
C MET A 110 -7.73 22.44 0.87
N GLY A 111 -8.96 22.96 0.94
CA GLY A 111 -9.32 24.28 0.46
C GLY A 111 -8.81 24.64 -0.94
N MET A 112 -9.05 23.77 -1.93
CA MET A 112 -8.88 24.11 -3.36
C MET A 112 -10.06 24.93 -3.93
N ASP A 113 -10.77 25.70 -3.11
CA ASP A 113 -11.77 26.68 -3.54
C ASP A 113 -11.77 27.86 -2.56
N GLY A 114 -11.38 29.05 -3.05
CA GLY A 114 -11.64 30.32 -2.38
C GLY A 114 -10.45 31.08 -1.78
N TYR A 115 -9.40 31.35 -2.57
CA TYR A 115 -8.63 32.60 -2.39
C TYR A 115 -8.99 33.54 -3.54
N ASP A 116 -10.01 34.36 -3.30
CA ASP A 116 -10.35 35.54 -4.09
C ASP A 116 -9.40 36.70 -3.72
N GLU A 117 -9.16 37.57 -4.69
CA GLU A 117 -8.10 38.58 -4.81
C GLU A 117 -8.10 39.67 -3.73
N GLU A 118 -6.92 40.15 -3.31
CA GLU A 118 -6.65 41.58 -3.06
C GLU A 118 -5.14 41.88 -3.34
N GLU A 119 -4.91 42.91 -4.15
CA GLU A 119 -3.65 43.48 -4.66
C GLU A 119 -2.61 43.88 -3.59
N ASP A 120 -1.30 43.66 -3.87
CA ASP A 120 -0.27 44.69 -3.59
C ASP A 120 1.09 44.39 -4.31
N GLY A 121 1.35 45.13 -5.41
CA GLY A 121 2.67 45.66 -5.82
C GLY A 121 3.72 44.73 -6.50
N PRO A 122 4.36 45.16 -7.63
CA PRO A 122 5.49 44.44 -8.20
C PRO A 122 6.74 44.52 -7.30
N PRO A 123 7.61 43.48 -7.27
CA PRO A 123 8.78 43.44 -6.39
C PRO A 123 9.80 44.53 -6.77
N PRO A 124 10.44 45.21 -5.79
CA PRO A 124 11.50 46.15 -6.10
C PRO A 124 12.74 45.41 -6.63
N ASN A 125 13.24 45.88 -7.77
CA ASN A 125 14.54 45.51 -8.34
C ASN A 125 15.65 45.75 -7.31
N PHE A 126 16.45 44.71 -7.04
CA PHE A 126 17.75 44.88 -6.40
C PHE A 126 18.83 44.71 -7.49
N GLU A 127 19.31 45.82 -8.03
CA GLU A 127 20.56 45.86 -8.78
C GLU A 127 21.73 45.96 -7.79
N LEU A 128 22.69 45.04 -7.95
CA LEU A 128 24.10 45.00 -7.47
C LEU A 128 24.37 45.10 -5.96
#